data_AF-A0AAW2YRW1-F1
#
_entry.id   AF-A0AAW2YRW1-F1
#
_cell.length_a   1.000
_cell.length_b   1.000
_cell.length_c   1.000
_cell.angle_alpha   90.00
_cell.angle_beta   90.00
_cell.angle_gamma   90.00
#
_symmetry.space_group_name_H-M   'P 1'
#
loop_
_entity.id
_entity.type
_entity.pdbx_description
1 polymer ?
#
loop_
_entity_poly.entity_id
_entity_poly.type
_entity_poly.pdbx_seq_one_letter_code
_entity_poly.pdbx_strand_id
1 'polypeptide(L)'
;MPFFRNRRIPALAKDVAKRATPNHILMNHLVSPKVNLIFPLHKDFCDKVLNQIETTDNPSGFEHPLGKTEKLPFSVARTNSGSLPVYIDFRAGRTRTDTLLRKIEGDVRAVAYELTKITGCPTTIKPATVVVKGHHSRIVRLWLRSLGF
;
A
#
# COMPACT_ATOMS: atom_id res chain seq x y z
N MET A 1 31.43 14.57 31.21
CA MET A 1 31.24 13.11 31.13
C MET A 1 30.86 12.76 29.69
N PRO A 2 31.67 11.97 28.96
CA PRO A 2 31.47 11.81 27.52
C PRO A 2 30.85 10.45 27.15
N PHE A 3 30.31 10.42 25.93
CA PHE A 3 29.93 9.26 25.12
C PHE A 3 28.73 8.41 25.58
N PHE A 4 27.55 8.80 25.08
CA PHE A 4 26.58 7.83 24.60
C PHE A 4 27.29 6.90 23.61
N ARG A 5 27.69 5.70 24.08
CA ARG A 5 28.10 4.63 23.18
C ARG A 5 26.94 4.38 22.23
N ASN A 6 27.17 4.62 20.93
CA ASN A 6 26.37 4.04 19.86
C ASN A 6 26.25 2.54 20.16
N ARG A 7 25.13 2.15 20.78
CA ARG A 7 24.72 0.75 20.79
C ARG A 7 24.51 0.42 19.33
N ARG A 8 25.49 -0.24 18.70
CA ARG A 8 25.19 -1.07 17.54
C ARG A 8 24.05 -1.96 18.03
N ILE A 9 22.90 -1.88 17.40
CA ILE A 9 21.77 -2.75 17.66
C ILE A 9 21.98 -3.95 16.72
N PRO A 10 22.71 -5.03 17.09
CA PRO A 10 22.59 -6.26 16.35
C PRO A 10 21.29 -6.95 16.76
N ALA A 11 20.66 -7.57 15.77
CA ALA A 11 19.60 -8.58 15.88
C ALA A 11 18.13 -8.15 16.12
N LEU A 12 17.74 -6.90 15.84
CA LEU A 12 16.32 -6.63 15.52
C LEU A 12 15.94 -7.13 14.10
N ALA A 13 16.91 -7.41 13.24
CA ALA A 13 16.68 -7.72 11.83
C ALA A 13 15.91 -9.02 11.58
N LYS A 14 16.17 -10.10 12.34
CA LYS A 14 15.54 -11.42 12.09
C LYS A 14 14.06 -11.44 12.47
N ASP A 15 13.68 -10.80 13.58
CA ASP A 15 12.28 -10.77 14.02
C ASP A 15 11.49 -9.64 13.34
N VAL A 16 12.13 -8.52 12.99
CA VAL A 16 11.49 -7.47 12.19
C VAL A 16 11.21 -7.96 10.75
N ALA A 17 12.08 -8.79 10.18
CA ALA A 17 11.84 -9.42 8.88
C ALA A 17 10.76 -10.52 8.92
N LYS A 18 10.48 -11.12 10.08
CA LYS A 18 9.35 -12.08 10.26
C LYS A 18 8.03 -11.40 10.61
N ARG A 19 8.08 -10.15 11.08
CA ARG A 19 6.87 -9.35 11.35
C ARG A 19 6.24 -8.96 10.02
N ALA A 20 4.91 -9.05 9.96
CA ALA A 20 4.08 -8.52 8.87
C ALA A 20 4.10 -6.98 8.84
N THR A 21 5.29 -6.39 8.75
CA THR A 21 5.49 -4.95 8.57
C THR A 21 5.08 -4.57 7.15
N PRO A 22 4.76 -3.29 6.90
CA PRO A 22 4.25 -2.86 5.61
C PRO A 22 5.30 -3.03 4.51
N ASN A 23 6.58 -2.92 4.90
CA ASN A 23 7.73 -3.13 4.03
C ASN A 23 7.96 -4.61 3.76
N HIS A 24 7.87 -5.47 4.78
CA HIS A 24 7.99 -6.92 4.59
C HIS A 24 6.89 -7.47 3.66
N ILE A 25 5.64 -7.04 3.88
CA ILE A 25 4.50 -7.39 3.03
C ILE A 25 4.74 -6.92 1.58
N LEU A 26 5.19 -5.66 1.41
CA LEU A 26 5.50 -5.13 0.08
C LEU A 26 6.60 -5.93 -0.63
N MET A 27 7.68 -6.28 0.06
CA MET A 27 8.77 -7.07 -0.53
C MET A 27 8.32 -8.47 -0.92
N ASN A 28 7.48 -9.13 -0.11
CA ASN A 28 6.91 -10.42 -0.48
C ASN A 28 6.02 -10.33 -1.74
N HIS A 29 5.29 -9.22 -1.93
CA HIS A 29 4.49 -9.01 -3.14
C HIS A 29 5.34 -8.78 -4.38
N LEU A 30 6.38 -7.94 -4.30
CA LEU A 30 7.24 -7.62 -5.43
C LEU A 30 8.11 -8.81 -5.88
N VAL A 31 8.48 -9.70 -4.94
CA VAL A 31 9.35 -10.85 -5.21
C VAL A 31 8.56 -12.13 -5.54
N SER A 32 7.24 -12.19 -5.27
CA SER A 32 6.45 -13.40 -5.49
C SER A 32 6.06 -13.58 -6.97
N PRO A 33 6.51 -14.66 -7.64
CA PRO A 33 6.25 -14.89 -9.07
C PRO A 33 4.77 -15.20 -9.40
N LYS A 34 3.94 -15.51 -8.38
CA LYS A 34 2.53 -15.90 -8.57
C LYS A 34 1.60 -14.74 -8.93
N VAL A 35 1.99 -13.48 -8.67
CA VAL A 35 1.12 -12.30 -8.87
C VAL A 35 1.37 -11.61 -10.22
N ASN A 36 2.55 -11.84 -10.82
CA ASN A 36 3.03 -11.13 -12.02
C ASN A 36 2.39 -11.53 -13.36
N LEU A 37 1.45 -12.48 -13.40
CA LEU A 37 1.04 -13.11 -14.67
C LEU A 37 -0.39 -12.84 -15.16
N ILE A 38 -1.23 -12.09 -14.44
CA ILE A 38 -2.68 -12.18 -14.68
C ILE A 38 -3.31 -10.91 -15.31
N PHE A 39 -2.74 -9.70 -15.17
CA PHE A 39 -3.33 -8.51 -15.82
C PHE A 39 -2.29 -7.43 -16.21
N PRO A 40 -2.46 -6.74 -17.36
CA PRO A 40 -1.52 -5.73 -17.87
C PRO A 40 -1.32 -4.55 -16.90
N LEU A 41 -2.38 -4.17 -16.16
CA LEU A 41 -2.34 -3.12 -15.13
C LEU A 41 -1.37 -3.44 -13.97
N HIS A 42 -1.11 -4.74 -13.71
CA HIS A 42 -0.25 -5.19 -12.61
C HIS A 42 1.23 -5.19 -12.99
N LYS A 43 1.57 -5.50 -14.25
CA LYS A 43 2.95 -5.45 -14.75
C LYS A 43 3.46 -3.99 -14.79
N ASP A 44 2.65 -3.09 -15.34
CA ASP A 44 2.93 -1.65 -15.35
C ASP A 44 3.08 -1.09 -13.92
N PHE A 45 2.35 -1.65 -12.96
CA PHE A 45 2.47 -1.29 -11.55
C PHE A 45 3.83 -1.69 -10.96
N CYS A 46 4.27 -2.94 -11.14
CA CYS A 46 5.56 -3.40 -10.62
C CYS A 46 6.74 -2.60 -11.20
N ASP A 47 6.74 -2.35 -12.52
CA ASP A 47 7.81 -1.60 -13.19
C ASP A 47 7.86 -0.13 -12.74
N LYS A 48 6.70 0.52 -12.54
CA LYS A 48 6.64 1.91 -12.03
C LYS A 48 7.01 2.01 -10.55
N VAL A 49 6.63 1.04 -9.73
CA VAL A 49 6.91 1.03 -8.28
C VAL A 49 8.40 0.82 -8.00
N LEU A 50 9.07 -0.05 -8.75
CA LEU A 50 10.51 -0.28 -8.60
C LEU A 50 11.31 1.00 -8.88
N ASN A 51 10.95 1.73 -9.94
CA ASN A 51 11.58 3.01 -10.28
C ASN A 51 11.32 4.14 -9.25
N GLN A 52 10.26 4.04 -8.43
CA GLN A 52 9.94 5.04 -7.39
C GLN A 52 10.74 4.90 -6.10
N ILE A 53 11.23 3.71 -5.77
CA ILE A 53 12.04 3.51 -4.54
C ILE A 53 13.35 4.30 -4.62
N GLU A 54 13.80 4.62 -5.83
CA GLU A 54 15.06 5.34 -6.08
C GLU A 54 14.94 6.87 -5.96
N THR A 55 13.72 7.44 -5.85
CA THR A 55 13.51 8.92 -5.82
C THR A 55 13.07 9.46 -4.45
N THR A 56 13.16 8.68 -3.37
CA THR A 56 12.61 9.02 -2.04
C THR A 56 13.44 10.04 -1.24
N ASP A 57 13.81 11.18 -1.83
CA ASP A 57 14.47 12.28 -1.11
C ASP A 57 13.60 13.56 -1.09
N ASN A 58 12.27 13.43 -1.10
CA ASN A 58 11.36 14.58 -0.89
C ASN A 58 11.02 14.74 0.60
N PRO A 59 11.57 15.76 1.30
CA PRO A 59 11.36 15.95 2.74
C PRO A 59 9.92 16.33 3.12
N SER A 60 9.11 16.78 2.15
CA SER A 60 7.73 17.19 2.36
C SER A 60 6.75 16.02 2.56
N GLY A 61 7.14 14.79 2.19
CA GLY A 61 6.26 13.61 2.23
C GLY A 61 5.04 13.71 1.32
N PHE A 62 4.96 14.72 0.44
CA PHE A 62 3.85 14.90 -0.50
C PHE A 62 4.06 14.05 -1.75
N GLU A 63 3.13 13.14 -2.00
CA GLU A 63 3.21 12.18 -3.09
C GLU A 63 2.32 12.62 -4.27
N HIS A 64 2.95 13.10 -5.37
CA HIS A 64 2.23 13.47 -6.59
C HIS A 64 1.68 12.23 -7.33
N PRO A 65 0.50 12.32 -7.97
CA PRO A 65 -0.03 11.27 -8.82
C PRO A 65 0.90 11.05 -10.02
N LEU A 66 1.08 9.79 -10.45
CA LEU A 66 1.98 9.44 -11.55
C LEU A 66 1.28 9.10 -12.87
N GLY A 67 0.10 8.48 -12.79
CA GLY A 67 -0.68 8.04 -13.95
C GLY A 67 -1.61 9.11 -14.50
N LYS A 68 -2.18 8.84 -15.68
CA LYS A 68 -3.32 9.57 -16.25
C LYS A 68 -4.57 8.71 -16.06
N THR A 69 -5.60 9.24 -15.40
CA THR A 69 -6.78 8.51 -14.89
C THR A 69 -7.79 8.07 -15.96
N GLU A 70 -7.53 8.30 -17.24
CA GLU A 70 -8.59 8.57 -18.22
C GLU A 70 -9.48 7.38 -18.65
N LYS A 71 -9.34 6.18 -18.08
CA LYS A 71 -10.14 4.99 -18.46
C LYS A 71 -10.44 3.99 -17.32
N LEU A 72 -10.51 4.40 -16.06
CA LEU A 72 -10.88 3.49 -14.96
C LEU A 72 -12.38 3.51 -14.64
N PRO A 73 -13.00 2.37 -14.27
CA PRO A 73 -14.42 2.30 -13.87
C PRO A 73 -14.69 2.84 -12.47
N PHE A 74 -13.63 3.27 -11.76
CA PHE A 74 -13.69 3.86 -10.43
C PHE A 74 -12.72 5.03 -10.34
N SER A 75 -13.02 5.95 -9.43
CA SER A 75 -12.15 7.04 -9.03
C SER A 75 -11.96 7.05 -7.51
N VAL A 76 -10.83 7.55 -7.05
CA VAL A 76 -10.54 7.70 -5.62
C VAL A 76 -10.19 9.15 -5.35
N ALA A 77 -11.01 9.84 -4.55
CA ALA A 77 -10.77 11.24 -4.22
C ALA A 77 -9.75 11.37 -3.07
N ARG A 78 -8.78 12.27 -3.22
CA ARG A 78 -7.81 12.61 -2.16
C ARG A 78 -8.49 13.31 -0.97
N THR A 79 -7.78 13.36 0.16
CA THR A 79 -8.17 14.20 1.30
C THR A 79 -7.97 15.69 0.96
N ASN A 80 -8.52 16.59 1.78
CA ASN A 80 -8.32 18.02 1.61
C ASN A 80 -6.84 18.42 1.72
N SER A 81 -6.04 17.61 2.44
CA SER A 81 -4.58 17.73 2.53
C SER A 81 -3.83 17.13 1.33
N GLY A 82 -4.54 16.61 0.32
CA GLY A 82 -3.94 15.97 -0.86
C GLY A 82 -3.35 14.58 -0.60
N SER A 83 -3.71 13.92 0.51
CA SER A 83 -3.25 12.56 0.83
C SER A 83 -4.21 11.50 0.29
N LEU A 84 -3.69 10.30 -0.01
CA LEU A 84 -4.52 9.16 -0.43
C LEU A 84 -5.38 8.67 0.76
N PRO A 85 -6.66 8.33 0.54
CA PRO A 85 -7.61 7.95 1.60
C PRO A 85 -7.43 6.49 2.07
N VAL A 86 -6.19 6.10 2.37
CA VAL A 86 -5.80 4.76 2.84
C VAL A 86 -5.46 4.83 4.32
N TYR A 87 -6.26 4.15 5.14
CA TYR A 87 -6.13 4.16 6.60
C TYR A 87 -5.81 2.77 7.13
N ILE A 88 -5.36 2.74 8.39
CA ILE A 88 -5.13 1.50 9.13
C ILE A 88 -6.04 1.52 10.35
N ASP A 89 -6.77 0.42 10.57
CA ASP A 89 -7.59 0.20 11.77
C ASP A 89 -6.93 -0.88 12.62
N PHE A 90 -6.57 -0.52 13.84
CA PHE A 90 -5.99 -1.42 14.83
C PHE A 90 -7.08 -1.88 15.79
N ARG A 91 -7.32 -3.19 15.83
CA ARG A 91 -8.34 -3.82 16.67
C ARG A 91 -7.70 -4.81 17.64
N ALA A 92 -8.45 -5.19 18.68
CA ALA A 92 -8.05 -6.21 19.66
C ALA A 92 -6.63 -5.97 20.21
N GLY A 93 -6.37 -4.75 20.71
CA GLY A 93 -5.08 -4.39 21.29
C GLY A 93 -3.91 -4.43 20.29
N ARG A 94 -4.13 -4.04 19.02
CA ARG A 94 -3.16 -4.08 17.90
C ARG A 94 -2.81 -5.48 17.39
N THR A 95 -3.49 -6.51 17.84
CA THR A 95 -3.31 -7.88 17.32
C THR A 95 -3.92 -8.02 15.93
N ARG A 96 -5.03 -7.32 15.67
CA ARG A 96 -5.69 -7.30 14.36
C ARG A 96 -5.45 -5.95 13.71
N THR A 97 -4.95 -5.97 12.48
CA THR A 97 -4.68 -4.77 11.69
C THR A 97 -5.37 -4.92 10.36
N ASP A 98 -6.26 -3.99 10.05
CA ASP A 98 -6.98 -3.96 8.77
C ASP A 98 -6.64 -2.67 8.02
N THR A 99 -6.52 -2.75 6.70
CA THR A 99 -6.31 -1.60 5.82
C THR A 99 -7.66 -1.18 5.24
N LEU A 100 -7.95 0.12 5.26
CA LEU A 100 -9.24 0.68 4.83
C LEU A 100 -8.99 1.66 3.69
N LEU A 101 -9.70 1.46 2.58
CA LEU A 101 -9.77 2.41 1.48
C LEU A 101 -11.13 3.11 1.50
N ARG A 102 -11.11 4.45 1.49
CA ARG A 102 -12.32 5.30 1.51
C ARG A 102 -12.36 6.22 0.29
N LYS A 103 -13.45 7.01 0.19
CA LYS A 103 -13.65 8.02 -0.87
C LYS A 103 -13.57 7.43 -2.28
N ILE A 104 -14.15 6.24 -2.44
CA ILE A 104 -14.27 5.55 -3.73
C ILE A 104 -15.55 6.04 -4.41
N GLU A 105 -15.43 6.44 -5.67
CA GLU A 105 -16.51 6.83 -6.55
C GLU A 105 -16.57 5.86 -7.74
N GLY A 106 -17.76 5.53 -8.24
CA GLY A 106 -17.94 4.54 -9.32
C GLY A 106 -18.06 3.09 -8.81
N ASP A 107 -17.47 2.14 -9.53
CA ASP A 107 -17.64 0.71 -9.25
C ASP A 107 -16.75 0.20 -8.09
N VAL A 108 -17.35 0.10 -6.90
CA VAL A 108 -16.70 -0.39 -5.68
C VAL A 108 -16.32 -1.88 -5.77
N ARG A 109 -17.06 -2.68 -6.56
CA ARG A 109 -16.78 -4.12 -6.69
C ARG A 109 -15.52 -4.33 -7.52
N ALA A 110 -15.32 -3.54 -8.57
CA ALA A 110 -14.08 -3.53 -9.35
C ALA A 110 -12.87 -3.22 -8.46
N VAL A 111 -12.98 -2.19 -7.60
CA VAL A 111 -11.90 -1.84 -6.64
C VAL A 111 -11.59 -2.99 -5.69
N ALA A 112 -12.62 -3.61 -5.10
CA ALA A 112 -12.42 -4.73 -4.18
C ALA A 112 -11.75 -5.93 -4.87
N TYR A 113 -12.14 -6.23 -6.11
CA TYR A 113 -11.54 -7.28 -6.92
C TYR A 113 -10.05 -7.00 -7.20
N GLU A 114 -9.71 -5.79 -7.65
CA GLU A 114 -8.31 -5.41 -7.90
C GLU A 114 -7.47 -5.41 -6.61
N LEU A 115 -8.00 -4.89 -5.50
CA LEU A 115 -7.32 -4.92 -4.20
C LEU A 115 -7.03 -6.35 -3.72
N THR A 116 -7.97 -7.28 -3.94
CA THR A 116 -7.78 -8.70 -3.60
C THR A 116 -6.62 -9.29 -4.40
N LYS A 117 -6.48 -8.94 -5.68
CA LYS A 117 -5.36 -9.41 -6.51
C LYS A 117 -4.03 -8.86 -6.03
N ILE A 118 -3.95 -7.56 -5.77
CA ILE A 118 -2.70 -6.87 -5.42
C ILE A 118 -2.21 -7.32 -4.04
N THR A 119 -3.12 -7.46 -3.08
CA THR A 119 -2.78 -7.81 -1.70
C THR A 119 -2.79 -9.32 -1.45
N GLY A 120 -3.32 -10.13 -2.37
CA GLY A 120 -3.50 -11.56 -2.19
C GLY A 120 -4.41 -11.93 -1.01
N CYS A 121 -5.08 -10.95 -0.40
CA CYS A 121 -5.87 -11.10 0.81
C CYS A 121 -7.34 -10.82 0.52
N PRO A 122 -8.28 -11.52 1.17
CA PRO A 122 -9.70 -11.32 0.94
C PRO A 122 -10.10 -9.91 1.37
N THR A 123 -10.87 -9.24 0.52
CA THR A 123 -11.42 -7.91 0.78
C THR A 123 -12.89 -7.99 1.15
N THR A 124 -13.34 -7.05 1.98
CA THR A 124 -14.73 -6.94 2.42
C THR A 124 -15.25 -5.56 2.08
N ILE A 125 -16.37 -5.50 1.35
CA ILE A 125 -17.02 -4.25 1.00
C ILE A 125 -17.92 -3.83 2.17
N LYS A 126 -17.73 -2.60 2.63
CA LYS A 126 -18.58 -1.91 3.60
C LYS A 126 -19.17 -0.66 2.93
N PRO A 127 -20.23 -0.06 3.50
CA PRO A 127 -20.73 1.23 3.01
C PRO A 127 -19.59 2.26 2.94
N ALA A 128 -19.36 2.81 1.74
CA ALA A 128 -18.32 3.80 1.45
C ALA A 128 -16.85 3.41 1.77
N THR A 129 -16.59 2.14 2.13
CA THR A 129 -15.24 1.69 2.54
C THR A 129 -14.97 0.28 2.05
N VAL A 130 -13.79 0.05 1.46
CA VAL A 130 -13.30 -1.30 1.17
C VAL A 130 -12.25 -1.65 2.22
N VAL A 131 -12.41 -2.81 2.85
CA VAL A 131 -11.52 -3.28 3.92
C VAL A 131 -10.70 -4.46 3.41
N VAL A 132 -9.39 -4.39 3.61
CA VAL A 132 -8.44 -5.47 3.36
C VAL A 132 -7.91 -5.96 4.70
N LYS A 133 -7.96 -7.27 4.95
CA LYS A 133 -7.34 -7.85 6.16
C LYS A 133 -5.83 -7.69 6.08
N GLY A 134 -5.19 -7.25 7.15
CA GLY A 134 -3.73 -7.08 7.23
C GLY A 134 -3.24 -5.66 6.99
N HIS A 135 -1.93 -5.46 7.17
CA HIS A 135 -1.28 -4.16 7.03
C HIS A 135 -0.74 -3.94 5.60
N HIS A 136 -1.64 -3.62 4.66
CA HIS A 136 -1.33 -3.41 3.24
C HIS A 136 -1.29 -1.93 2.83
N SER A 137 -1.26 -0.97 3.78
CA SER A 137 -1.37 0.45 3.44
C SER A 137 -0.29 0.99 2.50
N ARG A 138 0.94 0.46 2.55
CA ARG A 138 2.04 0.91 1.68
C ARG A 138 1.83 0.47 0.23
N ILE A 139 1.51 -0.81 0.02
CA ILE A 139 1.28 -1.35 -1.33
C ILE A 139 0.04 -0.73 -1.97
N VAL A 140 -1.04 -0.53 -1.19
CA VAL A 140 -2.27 0.10 -1.69
C VAL A 140 -2.04 1.57 -2.09
N ARG A 141 -1.26 2.33 -1.31
CA ARG A 141 -0.91 3.71 -1.66
C ARG A 141 -0.10 3.79 -2.95
N LEU A 142 0.93 2.96 -3.07
CA LEU A 142 1.75 2.89 -4.28
C LEU A 142 0.90 2.53 -5.50
N TRP A 143 -0.03 1.60 -5.35
CA TRP A 143 -0.93 1.21 -6.43
C TRP A 143 -1.82 2.37 -6.88
N LEU A 144 -2.53 3.02 -5.97
CA LEU A 144 -3.37 4.18 -6.31
C LEU A 144 -2.56 5.30 -6.96
N ARG A 145 -1.36 5.58 -6.44
CA ARG A 145 -0.47 6.59 -7.02
C ARG A 145 -0.03 6.23 -8.44
N SER A 146 0.27 4.96 -8.70
CA SER A 146 0.65 4.46 -10.02
C SER A 146 -0.46 4.61 -11.06
N LEU A 147 -1.72 4.51 -10.63
CA LEU A 147 -2.90 4.74 -11.45
C LEU A 147 -3.14 6.23 -11.76
N GLY A 148 -2.52 7.12 -10.97
CA GLY A 148 -2.69 8.57 -11.12
C GLY A 148 -3.67 9.20 -10.14
N PHE A 149 -4.01 8.51 -9.06
CA PHE A 149 -4.82 9.07 -7.98
C PHE A 149 -4.02 9.81 -6.93
#